data_AF-A0NHL9-F1
#
_entry.id   AF-A0NHL9-F1
#
_cell.length_a   1.000
_cell.length_b   1.000
_cell.length_c   1.000
_cell.angle_alpha   90.00
_cell.angle_beta   90.00
_cell.angle_gamma   90.00
#
_symmetry.space_group_name_H-M   'P 1'
#
loop_
_entity.id
_entity.type
_entity.pdbx_description
1 polymer ?
#
loop_
_entity_poly.entity_id
_entity_poly.type
_entity_poly.pdbx_seq_one_letter_code
_entity_poly.pdbx_strand_id
1 'polypeptide(L)'
;MVINSLFYNFQKESRMRHRIIAVKFSKDGKRIIAVKLKWPMQVWSLKEKNVLKVLDLFMEIGQGNHFFYTDKCGREAEIEVVDLDNPNGGYIRTKANDKKEDNLLNLIRF
;
A
#
# COMPACT_ATOMS: atom_id res chain seq x y z
N MET A 1 33.33 17.12 -17.71
CA MET A 1 31.99 16.70 -18.18
C MET A 1 31.23 16.15 -16.97
N VAL A 2 30.57 17.03 -16.21
CA VAL A 2 29.90 16.70 -14.94
C VAL A 2 28.39 16.65 -15.22
N ILE A 3 27.92 15.52 -15.73
CA ILE A 3 26.48 15.34 -16.05
C ILE A 3 25.90 14.13 -15.30
N ASN A 4 26.74 13.21 -14.82
CA ASN A 4 26.26 11.98 -14.16
C ASN A 4 25.86 12.13 -12.67
N SER A 5 26.24 13.21 -11.99
CA SER A 5 25.94 13.36 -10.54
C SER A 5 24.55 13.95 -10.26
N LEU A 6 24.04 14.82 -11.15
CA LEU A 6 22.72 15.44 -10.97
C LEU A 6 21.57 14.51 -11.35
N PHE A 7 21.76 13.64 -12.36
CA PHE A 7 20.76 12.62 -12.72
C PHE A 7 20.60 11.55 -11.63
N TYR A 8 21.69 11.17 -10.95
CA TYR A 8 21.67 10.20 -9.86
C TYR A 8 21.03 10.74 -8.57
N ASN A 9 21.04 12.07 -8.37
CA ASN A 9 20.43 12.71 -7.22
C ASN A 9 18.96 13.08 -7.42
N PHE A 10 18.47 13.16 -8.68
CA PHE A 10 17.05 13.42 -8.95
C PHE A 10 16.18 12.16 -8.77
N GLN A 11 16.74 10.96 -8.94
CA GLN A 11 16.09 9.68 -8.58
C GLN A 11 16.06 9.39 -7.07
N LYS A 12 16.58 10.29 -6.23
CA LYS A 12 16.16 10.39 -4.82
C LYS A 12 14.79 11.08 -4.74
N GLU A 13 13.93 10.75 -5.70
CA GLU A 13 12.55 11.18 -5.86
C GLU A 13 11.78 10.71 -4.62
N SER A 14 10.98 11.61 -4.06
CA SER A 14 10.27 11.44 -2.80
C SER A 14 9.59 10.07 -2.71
N ARG A 15 10.06 9.19 -1.80
CA ARG A 15 9.34 7.95 -1.46
C ARG A 15 7.93 8.33 -1.01
N MET A 16 6.92 8.04 -1.82
CA MET A 16 5.56 8.48 -1.56
C MET A 16 4.90 7.58 -0.51
N ARG A 17 4.30 8.21 0.50
CA ARG A 17 3.58 7.53 1.59
C ARG A 17 2.08 7.59 1.32
N HIS A 18 1.45 6.42 1.23
CA HIS A 18 0.04 6.28 0.93
C HIS A 18 -0.71 5.69 2.11
N ARG A 19 -1.76 6.39 2.57
CA ARG A 19 -2.60 5.89 3.66
C ARG A 19 -3.72 5.02 3.09
N ILE A 20 -3.94 3.84 3.64
CA ILE A 20 -5.08 2.97 3.36
C ILE A 20 -6.23 3.34 4.31
N ILE A 21 -7.46 3.42 3.79
CA ILE A 21 -8.67 3.79 4.54
C ILE A 21 -9.76 2.73 4.52
N ALA A 22 -9.74 1.85 3.53
CA ALA A 22 -10.73 0.79 3.38
C ALA A 22 -10.10 -0.40 2.63
N VAL A 23 -10.69 -1.58 2.81
CA VAL A 23 -10.24 -2.81 2.16
C VAL A 23 -11.42 -3.49 1.49
N LYS A 24 -11.16 -4.18 0.39
CA LYS A 24 -12.13 -5.04 -0.28
C LYS A 24 -11.77 -6.49 -0.07
N PHE A 25 -12.74 -7.29 0.34
CA PHE A 25 -12.56 -8.72 0.52
C PHE A 25 -12.94 -9.49 -0.75
N SER A 26 -12.38 -10.68 -0.89
CA SER A 26 -12.84 -11.72 -1.80
C SER A 26 -14.29 -12.11 -1.50
N LYS A 27 -14.97 -12.74 -2.47
CA LYS A 27 -16.38 -13.14 -2.33
C LYS A 27 -16.64 -14.06 -1.13
N ASP A 28 -15.65 -14.87 -0.75
CA ASP A 28 -15.69 -15.77 0.40
C ASP A 28 -15.30 -15.10 1.73
N GLY A 29 -14.92 -13.81 1.71
CA GLY A 29 -14.53 -13.04 2.89
C GLY A 29 -13.18 -13.41 3.48
N LYS A 30 -12.42 -14.31 2.85
CA LYS A 30 -11.17 -14.86 3.43
C LYS A 30 -9.93 -14.04 3.11
N ARG A 31 -9.94 -13.22 2.05
CA ARG A 31 -8.76 -12.52 1.55
C ARG A 31 -9.06 -11.06 1.27
N ILE A 32 -8.10 -10.18 1.51
CA ILE A 32 -8.15 -8.81 0.99
C ILE A 32 -7.66 -8.85 -0.46
N ILE A 33 -8.46 -8.31 -1.39
CA ILE A 33 -8.17 -8.32 -2.83
C ILE A 33 -7.84 -6.92 -3.37
N ALA A 34 -8.24 -5.88 -2.66
CA ALA A 34 -7.93 -4.49 -3.01
C ALA A 34 -7.95 -3.59 -1.77
N VAL A 35 -7.26 -2.46 -1.88
CA VAL A 35 -7.16 -1.43 -0.85
C VAL A 35 -7.60 -0.10 -1.42
N LYS A 36 -8.33 0.67 -0.61
CA LYS A 36 -8.69 2.05 -0.93
C LYS A 36 -7.75 2.99 -0.21
N LEU A 37 -7.15 3.91 -0.95
CA LEU A 37 -6.25 4.91 -0.41
C LEU A 37 -7.04 6.13 0.06
N LYS A 38 -6.61 6.73 1.17
CA LYS A 38 -6.95 8.11 1.54
C LYS A 38 -6.42 8.95 0.40
N TRP A 39 -7.29 9.65 -0.31
CA TRP A 39 -6.90 10.61 -1.34
C TRP A 39 -5.70 11.47 -0.91
N PRO A 40 -4.66 11.57 -1.75
CA PRO A 40 -3.93 12.83 -1.80
C PRO A 40 -3.28 13.01 -3.18
N MET A 41 -3.98 13.49 -4.21
CA MET A 41 -3.28 13.76 -5.49
C MET A 41 -3.55 15.14 -6.03
N GLN A 42 -2.67 16.04 -5.59
CA GLN A 42 -2.16 17.18 -6.36
C GLN A 42 -1.21 16.69 -7.47
N VAL A 43 -1.55 15.60 -8.14
CA VAL A 43 -0.77 15.01 -9.22
C VAL A 43 -1.71 14.83 -10.39
N TRP A 44 -1.62 15.76 -11.33
CA TRP A 44 -2.45 15.77 -12.53
C TRP A 44 -2.23 14.54 -13.44
N SER A 45 -1.22 13.69 -13.14
CA SER A 45 -0.93 12.46 -13.91
C SER A 45 -1.57 11.18 -13.37
N LEU A 46 -2.17 11.17 -12.18
CA LEU A 46 -2.90 10.01 -11.64
C LEU A 46 -4.38 10.33 -11.52
N LYS A 47 -4.98 10.64 -12.67
CA LYS A 47 -6.42 10.50 -12.84
C LYS A 47 -6.74 9.00 -12.70
N GLU A 48 -7.54 8.64 -11.70
CA GLU A 48 -8.67 7.67 -11.77
C GLU A 48 -8.77 6.57 -10.72
N LYS A 49 -7.75 6.19 -9.94
CA LYS A 49 -7.93 5.07 -8.99
C LYS A 49 -7.43 5.35 -7.59
N ASN A 50 -8.37 5.69 -6.70
CA ASN A 50 -8.19 5.61 -5.25
C ASN A 50 -8.27 4.18 -4.71
N VAL A 51 -8.35 3.17 -5.59
CA VAL A 51 -8.38 1.75 -5.25
C VAL A 51 -7.28 1.03 -6.01
N LEU A 52 -6.41 0.33 -5.27
CA LEU A 52 -5.36 -0.52 -5.82
C LEU A 52 -5.67 -1.98 -5.54
N LYS A 53 -5.46 -2.86 -6.52
CA LYS A 53 -5.48 -4.31 -6.27
C LYS A 53 -4.21 -4.71 -5.53
N VAL A 54 -4.22 -5.86 -4.86
CA VAL A 54 -3.03 -6.34 -4.12
C VAL A 54 -1.80 -6.52 -5.02
N LEU A 55 -1.99 -6.98 -6.27
CA LEU A 55 -0.88 -7.10 -7.22
C LEU A 55 -0.29 -5.73 -7.60
N ASP A 56 -1.13 -4.72 -7.83
CA ASP A 56 -0.68 -3.36 -8.13
C ASP A 56 0.06 -2.77 -6.92
N LEU A 57 -0.50 -2.96 -5.72
CA LEU A 57 0.10 -2.54 -4.45
C LEU A 57 1.50 -3.14 -4.26
N PHE A 58 1.67 -4.42 -4.63
CA PHE A 58 2.98 -5.07 -4.58
C PHE A 58 3.99 -4.39 -5.50
N MET A 59 3.62 -4.10 -6.75
CA MET A 59 4.50 -3.42 -7.69
C MET A 59 4.90 -2.03 -7.17
N GLU A 60 3.95 -1.29 -6.59
CA GLU A 60 4.19 0.02 -5.96
C GLU A 60 5.17 -0.08 -4.78
N ILE A 61 5.01 -1.08 -3.90
CA ILE A 61 5.95 -1.34 -2.80
C ILE A 61 7.34 -1.69 -3.35
N GLY A 62 7.43 -2.50 -4.41
CA GLY A 62 8.68 -2.84 -5.08
C GLY A 62 9.39 -1.63 -5.70
N GLN A 63 8.64 -0.61 -6.11
CA GLN A 63 9.19 0.69 -6.57
C GLN A 63 9.64 1.59 -5.42
N GLY A 64 9.42 1.19 -4.16
CA GLY A 64 9.80 1.95 -2.97
C GLY A 64 8.70 2.86 -2.42
N ASN A 65 7.46 2.72 -2.87
CA ASN A 65 6.32 3.41 -2.26
C ASN A 65 5.93 2.73 -0.94
N HIS A 66 5.59 3.53 0.06
CA HIS A 66 5.26 3.02 1.39
C HIS A 66 3.75 3.12 1.63
N PHE A 67 3.16 2.04 2.14
CA PHE A 67 1.74 1.99 2.46
C PHE A 67 1.56 1.78 3.95
N PHE A 68 0.58 2.47 4.53
CA PHE A 68 0.28 2.37 5.95
C PHE A 68 -1.21 2.58 6.19
N TYR A 69 -1.72 2.14 7.33
CA TYR A 69 -3.02 2.60 7.83
C TYR A 69 -2.81 3.36 9.14
N THR A 70 -3.79 4.17 9.53
CA THR A 70 -3.82 4.83 10.83
C THR A 70 -5.02 4.32 11.60
N ASP A 71 -4.81 3.85 12.82
CA ASP A 71 -5.89 3.40 13.71
C ASP A 71 -6.68 4.57 14.30
N LYS A 72 -7.72 4.25 15.11
CA LYS A 72 -8.57 5.24 15.77
C LYS A 72 -7.83 6.12 16.78
N CYS A 73 -6.69 5.66 17.29
CA CYS A 73 -5.84 6.36 18.26
C CYS A 73 -4.75 7.19 17.58
N GLY A 74 -4.68 7.21 16.24
CA GLY A 74 -3.65 7.94 15.49
C GLY A 74 -2.35 7.16 15.28
N ARG A 75 -2.28 5.87 15.65
CA ARG A 75 -1.09 5.04 15.46
C ARG A 75 -1.02 4.54 14.02
N GLU A 76 0.17 4.64 13.42
CA GLU A 76 0.43 4.17 12.07
C GLU A 76 1.04 2.77 12.09
N ALA A 77 0.59 1.91 11.19
CA ALA A 77 1.24 0.63 10.94
C ALA A 77 1.48 0.46 9.44
N GLU A 78 2.73 0.13 9.12
CA GLU A 78 3.18 -0.09 7.75
C GLU A 78 2.68 -1.43 7.23
N ILE A 79 2.40 -1.48 5.94
CA ILE A 79 1.89 -2.67 5.24
C ILE A 79 3.03 -3.34 4.50
N GLU A 80 2.97 -4.67 4.47
CA GLU A 80 3.79 -5.51 3.60
C GLU A 80 2.92 -6.47 2.81
N VAL A 81 3.47 -6.94 1.69
CA VAL A 81 2.89 -8.02 0.90
C VAL A 81 3.65 -9.30 1.21
N VAL A 82 2.91 -10.39 1.37
CA VAL A 82 3.42 -11.70 1.77
C VAL A 82 2.96 -12.75 0.77
N ASP A 83 3.82 -13.75 0.55
CA ASP A 83 3.51 -14.98 -0.19
C ASP A 83 3.05 -14.73 -1.63
N LEU A 84 3.86 -14.01 -2.42
CA LEU A 84 3.56 -13.65 -3.81
C LEU A 84 3.59 -14.82 -4.78
N ASP A 85 4.35 -15.85 -4.44
CA ASP A 85 4.42 -17.11 -5.18
C ASP A 85 3.16 -17.96 -4.97
N ASN A 86 2.24 -17.51 -4.11
CA ASN A 86 0.95 -18.17 -3.93
C ASN A 86 0.15 -18.12 -5.23
N PRO A 87 -0.29 -19.27 -5.77
CA PRO A 87 -1.10 -19.32 -6.99
C PRO A 87 -2.45 -18.60 -6.84
N ASN A 88 -2.85 -18.28 -5.60
CA ASN A 88 -4.03 -17.49 -5.31
C ASN A 88 -3.80 -15.97 -5.27
N GLY A 89 -2.58 -15.52 -5.56
CA GLY A 89 -2.11 -14.15 -5.37
C GLY A 89 -1.63 -13.91 -3.94
N GLY A 90 -0.54 -13.15 -3.80
CA GLY A 90 -0.05 -12.72 -2.50
C GLY A 90 -1.11 -11.95 -1.71
N TYR A 91 -0.92 -11.92 -0.38
CA TYR A 91 -1.80 -11.21 0.54
C TYR A 91 -1.06 -10.07 1.23
N ILE A 92 -1.81 -9.13 1.80
CA ILE A 92 -1.24 -7.98 2.50
C ILE A 92 -1.49 -8.10 3.99
N ARG A 93 -0.54 -7.61 4.78
CA ARG A 93 -0.66 -7.52 6.25
C ARG A 93 0.08 -6.32 6.82
N THR A 94 -0.19 -5.98 8.08
CA THR A 94 0.63 -5.01 8.81
C THR A 94 1.96 -5.63 9.28
N LYS A 95 3.07 -4.93 9.08
CA LYS A 95 4.41 -5.35 9.53
C LYS A 95 4.51 -5.50 11.04
N ALA A 96 4.00 -4.51 11.78
CA ALA A 96 3.94 -4.52 13.22
C ALA A 96 2.65 -5.21 13.67
N ASN A 97 2.71 -6.51 13.92
CA ASN A 97 1.60 -7.21 14.54
C ASN A 97 2.00 -7.75 15.91
N ASP A 98 1.96 -6.88 16.91
CA ASP A 98 2.13 -7.25 18.33
C ASP A 98 0.86 -7.93 18.89
N LYS A 99 -0.22 -7.98 18.09
CA LYS A 99 -1.50 -8.61 18.41
C LYS A 99 -1.77 -9.79 17.48
N LYS A 100 -2.61 -10.74 17.90
CA LYS A 100 -2.95 -11.93 17.11
C LYS A 100 -3.81 -11.63 15.86
N GLU A 101 -4.37 -10.43 15.73
CA GLU A 101 -5.29 -10.06 14.65
C GLU A 101 -4.70 -8.94 13.81
N ASP A 102 -4.71 -9.12 12.49
CA ASP A 102 -4.23 -8.12 11.53
C ASP A 102 -5.14 -6.87 11.54
N ASN A 103 -4.54 -5.70 11.75
CA ASN A 103 -5.30 -4.47 11.88
C ASN A 103 -6.01 -4.02 10.58
N LEU A 104 -5.58 -4.52 9.41
CA LEU A 104 -6.28 -4.28 8.15
C LEU A 104 -7.71 -4.82 8.17
N LEU A 105 -7.98 -5.88 8.95
CA LEU A 105 -9.31 -6.48 9.08
C LEU A 105 -10.32 -5.54 9.75
N ASN A 106 -9.84 -4.54 10.49
CA ASN A 106 -10.65 -3.54 11.18
C ASN A 106 -10.98 -2.32 10.31
N LEU A 107 -10.45 -2.24 9.09
CA LEU A 107 -10.77 -1.15 8.17
C LEU A 107 -12.17 -1.32 7.58
N ILE A 108 -12.73 -0.19 7.15
CA ILE A 108 -14.03 -0.14 6.48
C ILE A 108 -13.98 -1.03 5.23
N ARG A 109 -15.08 -1.75 4.97
CA ARG A 109 -15.25 -2.56 3.75
C ARG A 109 -15.96 -1.76 2.66
N PHE A 110 -15.64 -1.99 1.39
CA PHE A 110 -16.27 -1.35 0.23
C PHE A 110 -16.44 -2.29 -0.96
#